data_AF-A0A840Z0X9-F1
#
_entry.id   AF-A0A840Z0X9-F1
#
_cell.length_a   1.000
_cell.length_b   1.000
_cell.length_c   1.000
_cell.angle_alpha   90.00
_cell.angle_beta   90.00
_cell.angle_gamma   90.00
#
_symmetry.space_group_name_H-M   'P 1'
#
loop_
_entity.id
_entity.type
_entity.pdbx_description
1 polymer ?
#
loop_
_entity_poly.entity_id
_entity_poly.type
_entity_poly.pdbx_seq_one_letter_code
_entity_poly.pdbx_strand_id
1 'polypeptide(L)'
;MTESGVRLNAHHQAADSMPSGRVIGTWSCDLRDNRLVWSDAVYDLFGLERGSPIDRRDIVGLYRSGDRDIMEQLRAHAIRHRRGFTMDAEIETVRGQFRWMRLAAVAVCKAGKVVALQGLKQDVSVQHR
;
A
#
# COMPACT_ATOMS: atom_id res chain seq x y z
N MET A 1 -53.47 0.29 -20.85
CA MET A 1 -52.85 -1.02 -21.16
C MET A 1 -51.89 -0.79 -22.30
N THR A 2 -50.57 -0.79 -22.17
CA THR A 2 -49.62 -1.14 -21.11
C THR A 2 -48.33 -0.37 -21.43
N GLU A 3 -47.76 0.32 -20.45
CA GLU A 3 -46.38 0.82 -20.51
C GLU A 3 -45.41 -0.37 -20.56
N SER A 4 -44.36 -0.26 -21.36
CA SER A 4 -43.19 -1.13 -21.24
C SER A 4 -41.95 -0.30 -21.53
N GLY A 5 -41.48 0.36 -20.47
CA GLY A 5 -40.08 0.75 -20.38
C GLY A 5 -39.25 -0.47 -20.02
N VAL A 6 -38.06 -0.58 -20.60
CA VAL A 6 -36.96 -1.33 -20.00
C VAL A 6 -35.75 -0.41 -19.97
N ARG A 7 -35.36 -0.10 -18.73
CA ARG A 7 -34.25 0.75 -18.34
C ARG A 7 -32.94 -0.04 -18.32
N LEU A 8 -31.86 0.69 -18.61
CA LEU A 8 -30.46 0.56 -18.21
C LEU A 8 -29.95 -0.83 -17.76
N ASN A 9 -28.96 -1.32 -18.52
CA ASN A 9 -27.99 -2.31 -18.07
C ASN A 9 -27.21 -1.79 -16.86
N ALA A 10 -27.36 -2.50 -15.75
CA ALA A 10 -26.57 -2.42 -14.53
C ALA A 10 -25.87 -3.81 -14.38
N HIS A 11 -24.71 -4.04 -13.77
CA HIS A 11 -23.88 -3.35 -12.79
C HIS A 11 -22.45 -3.88 -12.95
N HIS A 12 -21.42 -3.02 -12.94
CA HIS A 12 -20.01 -3.44 -12.72
C HIS A 12 -19.68 -3.42 -11.21
N GLN A 13 -20.55 -3.97 -10.37
CA GLN A 13 -20.32 -3.97 -8.92
C GLN A 13 -19.92 -5.37 -8.45
N ALA A 14 -18.61 -5.63 -8.46
CA ALA A 14 -18.00 -6.72 -7.70
C ALA A 14 -16.53 -6.39 -7.37
N ALA A 15 -16.32 -5.31 -6.61
CA ALA A 15 -15.06 -5.10 -5.90
C ALA A 15 -15.27 -4.40 -4.55
N ASP A 16 -16.47 -4.52 -3.99
CA ASP A 16 -16.81 -3.94 -2.70
C ASP A 16 -16.88 -5.06 -1.65
N SER A 17 -16.19 -4.85 -0.53
CA SER A 17 -16.22 -5.67 0.69
C SER A 17 -15.19 -6.80 0.85
N MET A 18 -13.89 -6.50 0.72
CA MET A 18 -12.93 -7.16 1.63
C MET A 18 -13.07 -6.48 3.01
N PRO A 19 -13.29 -7.23 4.10
CA PRO A 19 -13.40 -6.62 5.42
C PRO A 19 -12.10 -5.88 5.76
N SER A 20 -12.21 -4.57 5.86
CA SER A 20 -11.17 -3.66 6.36
C SER A 20 -10.69 -4.21 7.71
N GLY A 21 -9.42 -4.59 7.82
CA GLY A 21 -8.83 -5.19 9.03
C GLY A 21 -8.23 -6.59 8.87
N ARG A 22 -8.39 -7.27 7.72
CA ARG A 22 -7.73 -8.57 7.45
C ARG A 22 -6.66 -8.55 6.37
N VAL A 23 -6.56 -7.47 5.59
CA VAL A 23 -5.57 -7.39 4.50
C VAL A 23 -4.20 -7.13 5.10
N ILE A 24 -3.38 -8.17 5.15
CA ILE A 24 -1.96 -8.10 5.51
C ILE A 24 -1.15 -8.67 4.35
N GLY A 25 -0.20 -7.88 3.87
CA GLY A 25 0.63 -8.22 2.74
C GLY A 25 2.10 -7.97 3.01
N THR A 26 2.95 -8.72 2.33
CA THR A 26 4.40 -8.53 2.38
C THR A 26 4.84 -7.60 1.27
N TRP A 27 5.89 -6.84 1.55
CA TRP A 27 6.54 -6.00 0.57
C TRP A 27 8.06 -6.02 0.77
N SER A 28 8.79 -5.82 -0.31
CA SER A 28 10.20 -5.46 -0.26
C SER A 28 10.51 -4.35 -1.27
N CYS A 29 11.61 -3.65 -1.01
CA CYS A 29 12.17 -2.61 -1.84
C CYS A 29 13.68 -2.83 -1.92
N ASP A 30 14.16 -3.17 -3.10
CA ASP A 30 15.59 -3.22 -3.39
C ASP A 30 16.14 -1.80 -3.45
N LEU A 31 17.19 -1.50 -2.68
CA LEU A 31 17.74 -0.14 -2.61
C LEU A 31 18.70 0.20 -3.73
N ARG A 32 19.07 -0.77 -4.58
CA ARG A 32 19.97 -0.53 -5.73
C ARG A 32 19.26 0.23 -6.84
N ASP A 33 18.00 -0.13 -7.09
CA ASP A 33 17.17 0.40 -8.18
C ASP A 33 15.78 0.87 -7.71
N ASN A 34 15.50 0.83 -6.40
CA ASN A 34 14.19 1.10 -5.80
C ASN A 34 13.06 0.16 -6.25
N ARG A 35 13.37 -1.00 -6.82
CA ARG A 35 12.36 -1.96 -7.29
C ARG A 35 11.54 -2.50 -6.13
N LEU A 36 10.22 -2.47 -6.30
CA LEU A 36 9.26 -3.01 -5.35
C LEU A 36 8.87 -4.44 -5.71
N VAL A 37 8.73 -5.29 -4.70
CA VAL A 37 8.12 -6.63 -4.84
C VAL A 37 7.05 -6.76 -3.78
N TRP A 38 5.81 -7.03 -4.20
CA TRP A 38 4.62 -7.04 -3.37
C TRP A 38 3.90 -8.38 -3.46
N SER A 39 3.31 -8.81 -2.34
CA SER A 39 2.26 -9.83 -2.38
C SER A 39 0.97 -9.25 -2.96
N ASP A 40 0.11 -10.10 -3.50
CA ASP A 40 -1.26 -9.81 -3.94
C ASP A 40 -2.04 -8.91 -2.97
N ALA A 41 -1.96 -9.19 -1.66
CA ALA A 41 -2.66 -8.41 -0.64
C ALA A 41 -2.24 -6.91 -0.60
N VAL A 42 -1.00 -6.59 -0.97
CA VAL A 42 -0.56 -5.18 -1.05
C VAL A 42 -1.13 -4.51 -2.29
N TYR A 43 -1.25 -5.22 -3.42
CA TYR A 43 -1.96 -4.69 -4.59
C TYR A 43 -3.42 -4.37 -4.26
N ASP A 44 -4.11 -5.31 -3.61
CA ASP A 44 -5.50 -5.14 -3.18
C ASP A 44 -5.67 -3.95 -2.22
N LEU A 45 -4.71 -3.77 -1.29
CA LEU A 45 -4.69 -2.65 -0.35
C LEU A 45 -4.60 -1.29 -1.06
N PHE A 46 -3.79 -1.20 -2.12
CA PHE A 46 -3.61 0.02 -2.91
C PHE A 46 -4.66 0.19 -4.02
N GLY A 47 -5.54 -0.80 -4.22
CA GLY A 47 -6.59 -0.78 -5.23
C GLY A 47 -6.10 -1.06 -6.66
N LEU A 48 -4.89 -1.60 -6.80
CA LEU A 48 -4.23 -1.92 -8.07
C LEU A 48 -4.58 -3.34 -8.54
N GLU A 49 -4.45 -3.58 -9.84
CA GLU A 49 -4.49 -4.93 -10.39
C GLU A 49 -3.25 -5.72 -9.96
N ARG A 50 -3.43 -6.97 -9.53
CA ARG A 50 -2.33 -7.83 -9.05
C ARG A 50 -1.33 -8.09 -10.17
N GLY A 51 -0.06 -7.89 -9.88
CA GLY A 51 1.02 -8.06 -10.86
C GLY A 51 1.13 -6.95 -11.89
N SER A 52 0.31 -5.89 -11.82
CA SER A 52 0.53 -4.69 -12.62
C SER A 52 1.92 -4.08 -12.32
N PRO A 53 2.56 -3.43 -13.30
CA PRO A 53 3.81 -2.72 -13.06
C PRO A 53 3.63 -1.63 -11.99
N ILE A 54 4.58 -1.55 -11.06
CA ILE A 54 4.58 -0.55 -9.99
C ILE A 54 5.90 0.23 -9.98
N ASP A 55 5.80 1.56 -9.92
CA ASP A 55 6.95 2.45 -9.67
C ASP A 55 6.90 2.98 -8.23
N ARG A 56 8.06 3.06 -7.58
CA ARG A 56 8.12 3.53 -6.19
C ARG A 56 7.55 4.94 -6.03
N ARG A 57 7.87 5.87 -6.93
CA ARG A 57 7.46 7.28 -6.83
C ARG A 57 5.96 7.41 -6.92
N ASP A 58 5.34 6.69 -7.86
CA ASP A 58 3.89 6.68 -8.04
C ASP A 58 3.18 6.15 -6.79
N ILE A 59 3.67 5.04 -6.23
CA ILE A 59 3.12 4.49 -5.00
C ILE A 59 3.29 5.43 -3.79
N VAL A 60 4.46 6.05 -3.64
CA VAL A 60 4.70 7.04 -2.58
C VAL A 60 3.77 8.25 -2.77
N GLY A 61 3.42 8.57 -4.01
CA GLY A 61 2.42 9.57 -4.38
C GLY A 61 1.01 9.34 -3.82
N LEU A 62 0.68 8.11 -3.42
CA LEU A 62 -0.61 7.75 -2.85
C LEU A 62 -0.69 7.99 -1.32
N TYR A 63 0.43 8.23 -0.65
CA TYR A 63 0.45 8.63 0.75
C TYR A 63 -0.02 10.08 0.87
N ARG A 64 -0.80 10.40 1.90
CA ARG A 64 -1.06 11.81 2.23
C ARG A 64 0.25 12.54 2.53
N SER A 65 0.29 13.84 2.25
CA SER A 65 1.53 14.63 2.29
C SER A 65 2.27 14.52 3.62
N GLY A 66 1.57 14.66 4.76
CA GLY A 66 2.19 14.53 6.07
C GLY A 66 2.78 13.14 6.33
N ASP A 67 2.04 12.09 6.02
CA ASP A 67 2.48 10.71 6.24
C ASP A 67 3.60 10.29 5.28
N ARG A 68 3.59 10.85 4.07
CA ARG A 68 4.66 10.67 3.07
C ARG A 68 5.99 11.19 3.61
N ASP A 69 5.99 12.41 4.15
CA ASP A 69 7.21 13.04 4.65
C ASP A 69 7.75 12.27 5.86
N ILE A 70 6.88 11.84 6.77
CA ILE A 70 7.26 11.01 7.92
C ILE A 70 7.82 9.66 7.45
N MET A 71 7.17 9.00 6.48
CA MET A 71 7.61 7.73 5.92
C MET A 71 8.99 7.84 5.27
N GLU A 72 9.27 8.90 4.50
CA GLU A 72 10.58 9.10 3.88
C GLU A 72 11.67 9.39 4.92
N GLN A 73 11.36 10.14 5.99
CA GLN A 73 12.29 10.35 7.10
C GLN A 73 12.63 9.03 7.82
N LEU A 74 11.61 8.23 8.15
CA LEU A 74 11.79 6.92 8.78
C LEU A 74 12.57 5.96 7.88
N ARG A 75 12.30 5.97 6.58
CA ARG A 75 13.05 5.21 5.58
C ARG A 75 14.52 5.62 5.56
N ALA A 76 14.82 6.91 5.48
CA ALA A 76 16.19 7.41 5.47
C ALA A 76 16.94 7.02 6.74
N HIS A 77 16.28 7.14 7.90
CA HIS A 77 16.83 6.71 9.19
C HIS A 77 17.10 5.20 9.23
N ALA A 78 16.15 4.39 8.77
CA ALA A 78 16.28 2.93 8.71
C ALA A 78 17.49 2.48 7.88
N ILE A 79 17.69 3.11 6.72
CA ILE A 79 18.83 2.84 5.83
C ILE A 79 20.14 3.26 6.48
N ARG A 80 20.20 4.46 7.06
CA ARG A 80 21.42 5.00 7.69
C ARG A 80 21.85 4.20 8.91
N HIS A 81 20.89 3.85 9.76
CA HIS A 81 21.17 3.27 11.08
C HIS A 81 20.95 1.75 11.13
N ARG A 82 20.58 1.11 10.01
CA ARG A 82 20.31 -0.33 9.91
C ARG A 82 19.23 -0.77 10.90
N ARG A 83 18.17 0.03 11.03
CA ARG A 83 17.05 -0.20 11.96
C ARG A 83 15.76 -0.38 11.19
N GLY A 84 14.80 -1.08 11.82
CA GLY A 84 13.43 -1.11 11.34
C GLY A 84 12.62 0.08 11.84
N PHE A 85 11.40 0.20 11.32
CA PHE A 85 10.40 1.14 11.83
C PHE A 85 9.00 0.57 11.63
N THR A 86 8.05 1.09 12.40
CA THR A 86 6.63 0.88 12.21
C THR A 86 5.93 2.23 12.28
N MET A 87 4.98 2.47 11.39
CA MET A 87 4.11 3.64 11.41
C MET A 87 2.73 3.29 10.87
N ASP A 88 1.72 4.04 11.27
CA ASP A 88 0.44 4.06 10.57
C ASP A 88 0.46 5.26 9.60
N ALA A 89 -0.13 5.09 8.43
CA ALA A 89 -0.20 6.09 7.38
C ALA A 89 -1.55 6.03 6.67
N GLU A 90 -2.09 7.18 6.31
CA GLU A 90 -3.26 7.32 5.45
C GLU A 90 -2.82 7.35 3.97
N ILE A 91 -3.48 6.53 3.15
CA ILE A 91 -3.31 6.50 1.70
C ILE A 91 -4.62 6.83 1.01
N GLU A 92 -4.52 7.49 -0.15
CA GLU A 92 -5.58 7.54 -1.14
C GLU A 92 -5.26 6.48 -2.20
N THR A 93 -6.09 5.44 -2.29
CA THR A 93 -5.91 4.38 -3.29
C THR A 93 -6.05 4.93 -4.71
N VAL A 94 -5.61 4.19 -5.72
CA VAL A 94 -5.78 4.59 -7.14
C VAL A 94 -7.25 4.71 -7.56
N ARG A 95 -8.18 4.23 -6.73
CA ARG A 95 -9.64 4.33 -6.91
C ARG A 95 -10.25 5.51 -6.15
N GLY A 96 -9.44 6.38 -5.54
CA GLY A 96 -9.89 7.53 -4.75
C GLY A 96 -10.46 7.19 -3.37
N GLN A 97 -10.26 5.96 -2.88
CA GLN A 97 -10.70 5.55 -1.54
C GLN A 97 -9.59 5.82 -0.52
N PHE A 98 -9.94 6.41 0.63
CA PHE A 98 -9.03 6.57 1.76
C PHE A 98 -8.93 5.29 2.59
N ARG A 99 -7.71 4.92 2.99
CA ARG A 99 -7.44 3.77 3.86
C ARG A 99 -6.31 4.08 4.83
N TRP A 100 -6.43 3.59 6.07
CA TRP A 100 -5.31 3.57 7.00
C TRP A 100 -4.53 2.28 6.87
N MET A 101 -3.21 2.41 6.81
CA MET A 101 -2.29 1.29 6.68
C MET A 101 -1.19 1.36 7.72
N ARG A 102 -0.95 0.25 8.42
CA ARG A 102 0.28 0.05 9.19
C ARG A 102 1.39 -0.44 8.27
N LEU A 103 2.46 0.32 8.20
CA LEU A 103 3.70 -0.01 7.50
C LEU A 103 4.76 -0.44 8.52
N ALA A 104 5.21 -1.68 8.44
CA ALA A 104 6.37 -2.17 9.16
C ALA A 104 7.51 -2.48 8.19
N ALA A 105 8.72 -2.05 8.53
CA ALA A 105 9.93 -2.24 7.74
C ALA A 105 11.08 -2.75 8.60
N VAL A 106 11.89 -3.64 8.03
CA VAL A 106 13.19 -4.06 8.55
C VAL A 106 14.27 -3.84 7.50
N ALA A 107 15.48 -3.50 7.96
CA ALA A 107 16.64 -3.32 7.09
C ALA A 107 17.33 -4.66 6.80
N VAL A 108 17.49 -4.99 5.52
CA VAL A 108 18.24 -6.17 5.08
C VAL A 108 19.67 -5.74 4.79
N CYS A 109 20.63 -6.32 5.52
CA CYS A 109 22.04 -6.00 5.39
C CYS A 109 22.81 -7.10 4.65
N LYS A 110 23.72 -6.71 3.76
CA LYS A 110 24.72 -7.59 3.13
C LYS A 110 26.09 -6.93 3.25
N ALA A 111 27.07 -7.66 3.79
CA ALA A 111 28.42 -7.15 4.02
C ALA A 111 28.44 -5.78 4.75
N GLY A 112 27.60 -5.63 5.78
CA GLY A 112 27.50 -4.38 6.56
C GLY A 112 26.78 -3.21 5.87
N LYS A 113 26.28 -3.36 4.63
CA LYS A 113 25.49 -2.32 3.93
C LYS A 113 24.02 -2.72 3.85
N VAL A 114 23.11 -1.78 4.04
CA VAL A 114 21.67 -2.02 3.79
C VAL A 114 21.45 -2.12 2.28
N VAL A 115 20.88 -3.24 1.83
CA VAL A 115 20.63 -3.53 0.40
C VAL A 115 19.15 -3.56 0.05
N ALA A 116 18.28 -3.78 1.03
CA ALA A 116 16.84 -3.76 0.84
C ALA A 116 16.13 -3.32 2.13
N LEU A 117 14.90 -2.85 1.98
CA LEU A 117 13.92 -2.79 3.05
C LEU A 117 12.81 -3.80 2.75
N GLN A 118 12.30 -4.48 3.76
CA GLN A 118 11.17 -5.39 3.60
C GLN A 118 10.29 -5.39 4.84
N GLY A 119 9.07 -5.87 4.72
CA GLY A 119 8.20 -6.05 5.87
C GLY A 119 6.75 -6.23 5.49
N LEU A 120 5.87 -5.62 6.27
CA LEU A 120 4.43 -5.83 6.19
C LEU A 120 3.71 -4.50 5.95
N LYS A 121 2.61 -4.61 5.21
CA LYS A 121 1.59 -3.57 5.09
C LYS A 121 0.27 -4.19 5.52
N GLN A 122 -0.40 -3.57 6.47
CA GLN A 122 -1.66 -4.06 7.02
C GLN A 122 -2.71 -2.96 6.93
N ASP A 123 -3.89 -3.29 6.42
CA ASP A 123 -5.06 -2.43 6.54
C ASP A 123 -5.49 -2.33 8.01
N VAL A 124 -5.44 -1.12 8.55
CA VAL A 124 -5.85 -0.79 9.92
C VAL A 124 -6.97 0.24 9.94
N SER A 125 -7.71 0.40 8.83
CA SER A 125 -8.82 1.36 8.69
C SER A 125 -9.88 1.22 9.79
N VAL A 126 -10.11 0.02 10.33
CA VAL A 126 -11.04 -0.19 11.46
C VAL A 126 -10.53 0.32 12.80
N GLN A 127 -9.21 0.47 12.97
CA GLN A 127 -8.59 0.98 14.20
C GLN A 127 -8.64 2.52 14.27
N HIS A 128 -8.91 3.17 13.14
CA HIS A 128 -8.97 4.62 12.97
C HIS A 128 -10.38 5.11 12.57
N ARG A 129 -11.43 4.37 12.97
CA ARG A 129 -12.83 4.79 12.80
C ARG A 129 -13.33 5.62 13.96
#